data_AF-A0AAW4V355-F1
#
_entry.id   AF-A0AAW4V355-F1
#
_cell.length_a   1.000
_cell.length_b   1.000
_cell.length_c   1.000
_cell.angle_alpha   90.00
_cell.angle_beta   90.00
_cell.angle_gamma   90.00
#
_symmetry.space_group_name_H-M   'P 1'
#
loop_
_entity.id
_entity.type
_entity.pdbx_description
1 polymer ?
#
loop_
_entity_poly.entity_id
_entity_poly.type
_entity_poly.pdbx_seq_one_letter_code
_entity_poly.pdbx_strand_id
1 'polypeptide(L)'
;MRCYHCSHEIKDSAFAYKGRQECKECHSIYQIHFPSGVGFIPIVIAFIPALYMVTILRYAFIVGLAVFVIFYWAIDIIMNNILIYLGKYEIEEIE
;
A
#
# COMPACT_ATOMS: atom_id res chain seq x y z
N MET A 1 18.61 2.89 -2.02
CA MET A 1 19.11 1.51 -2.27
C MET A 1 20.10 1.46 -3.44
N ARG A 2 20.76 0.33 -3.75
CA ARG A 2 21.59 0.15 -4.98
C ARG A 2 20.94 -0.85 -5.94
N CYS A 3 20.94 -0.61 -7.26
CA CYS A 3 20.51 -1.59 -8.29
C CYS A 3 21.37 -2.86 -8.16
N TYR A 4 20.77 -4.06 -8.16
CA TYR A 4 21.52 -5.32 -8.10
C TYR A 4 22.40 -5.55 -9.33
N HIS A 5 21.99 -5.01 -10.49
CA HIS A 5 22.72 -5.13 -11.75
C HIS A 5 23.78 -4.05 -11.98
N CYS A 6 23.48 -2.76 -11.76
CA CYS A 6 24.43 -1.67 -12.05
C CYS A 6 25.03 -0.98 -10.81
N SER A 7 24.70 -1.42 -9.59
CA SER A 7 25.16 -0.81 -8.32
C SER A 7 24.85 0.69 -8.13
N HIS A 8 24.13 1.30 -9.07
CA HIS A 8 23.70 2.69 -9.02
C HIS A 8 22.80 2.96 -7.83
N GLU A 9 23.04 4.07 -7.13
CA GLU A 9 22.20 4.49 -6.01
C GLU A 9 20.84 5.00 -6.51
N ILE A 10 19.79 4.24 -6.20
CA ILE A 10 18.40 4.61 -6.43
C ILE A 10 17.93 5.35 -5.17
N LYS A 11 17.45 6.59 -5.36
CA LYS A 11 16.91 7.40 -4.27
C LYS A 11 15.60 6.78 -3.77
N ASP A 12 15.54 6.51 -2.47
CA ASP A 12 14.41 5.85 -1.81
C ASP A 12 13.10 6.68 -1.82
N SER A 13 13.18 7.97 -2.18
CA SER A 13 12.03 8.86 -2.29
C SER A 13 11.08 8.54 -3.45
N ALA A 14 11.44 7.62 -4.34
CA ALA A 14 10.62 7.25 -5.51
C ALA A 14 9.64 6.10 -5.22
N PHE A 15 9.81 5.36 -4.12
CA PHE A 15 8.98 4.21 -3.73
C PHE A 15 7.61 4.60 -3.18
N ALA A 16 6.92 5.56 -3.81
CA ALA A 16 5.55 5.86 -3.51
C ALA A 16 4.66 4.71 -4.01
N TYR A 17 4.19 3.87 -3.08
CA TYR A 17 3.02 2.99 -3.23
C TYR A 17 3.09 1.91 -4.32
N LYS A 18 3.57 0.69 -4.00
CA LYS A 18 3.60 -0.50 -4.90
C LYS A 18 4.07 -0.20 -6.35
N GLY A 19 4.76 0.91 -6.54
CA GLY A 19 5.08 1.45 -7.85
C GLY A 19 6.21 0.66 -8.45
N ARG A 20 6.09 0.33 -9.74
CA ARG A 20 7.23 -0.13 -10.53
C ARG A 20 8.25 1.00 -10.63
N GLN A 21 9.47 0.72 -10.19
CA GLN A 21 10.59 1.63 -10.29
C GLN A 21 11.57 1.06 -11.31
N GLU A 22 11.83 1.81 -12.35
CA GLU A 22 12.82 1.46 -13.36
C GLU A 22 14.17 2.05 -12.97
N CYS A 23 15.23 1.25 -13.00
CA CYS A 23 16.57 1.80 -12.81
C CYS A 23 17.01 2.56 -14.08
N LYS A 24 17.45 3.82 -13.93
CA LYS A 24 17.84 4.68 -15.06
C LYS A 24 19.08 4.20 -15.85
N GLU A 25 19.88 3.30 -15.29
CA GLU A 25 21.04 2.70 -15.97
C GLU A 25 20.76 1.28 -16.47
N CYS A 26 20.23 0.41 -15.59
CA CYS A 26 20.00 -1.01 -15.87
C CYS A 26 18.72 -1.24 -16.70
N HIS A 27 17.80 -0.26 -16.74
CA HIS A 27 16.41 -0.41 -17.18
C HIS A 27 15.63 -1.56 -16.49
N SER A 28 16.19 -2.15 -15.43
CA SER A 28 15.52 -3.21 -14.68
C SER A 28 14.39 -2.62 -13.85
N ILE A 29 13.27 -3.35 -13.82
CA ILE A 29 12.04 -2.92 -13.17
C ILE A 29 11.98 -3.60 -11.80
N TYR A 30 11.97 -2.79 -10.75
CA TYR A 30 11.77 -3.25 -9.39
C TYR A 30 10.36 -2.93 -8.94
N GLN A 31 9.72 -3.85 -8.21
CA GLN A 31 8.45 -3.59 -7.56
C GLN A 31 8.54 -3.93 -6.07
N ILE A 32 7.92 -3.07 -5.27
CA ILE A 32 7.80 -3.29 -3.83
C ILE A 32 6.73 -4.35 -3.59
N HIS A 33 7.14 -5.51 -3.10
CA HIS A 33 6.26 -6.53 -2.58
C HIS A 33 6.10 -6.33 -1.07
N PHE A 34 4.85 -6.23 -0.61
CA PHE A 34 4.53 -6.19 0.82
C PHE A 34 4.19 -7.60 1.29
N PRO A 35 4.61 -8.01 2.51
CA PRO A 35 4.39 -9.37 2.99
C PRO A 35 2.90 -9.75 3.01
N SER A 36 2.62 -10.97 2.56
CA SER A 36 1.27 -11.55 2.48
C SER A 36 0.60 -11.57 3.86
N GLY A 37 -0.55 -10.91 3.99
CA GLY A 37 -1.32 -10.78 5.23
C GLY A 37 -1.48 -9.35 5.73
N VAL A 38 -0.56 -8.44 5.37
CA VAL A 38 -0.65 -7.03 5.81
C VAL A 38 -1.79 -6.29 5.11
N GLY A 39 -2.13 -6.66 3.87
CA GLY A 39 -3.27 -6.10 3.13
C GLY A 39 -4.66 -6.40 3.72
N PHE A 40 -4.77 -7.30 4.71
CA PHE A 40 -6.03 -7.60 5.38
C PHE A 40 -6.37 -6.61 6.51
N ILE A 41 -5.35 -5.98 7.09
CA ILE A 41 -5.50 -5.07 8.23
C ILE A 41 -6.37 -3.83 7.87
N PRO A 42 -6.18 -3.15 6.72
CA PRO A 42 -7.01 -2.01 6.33
C PRO A 42 -8.47 -2.38 6.15
N ILE A 43 -8.75 -3.60 5.67
CA ILE A 43 -10.10 -4.11 5.44
C ILE A 43 -10.84 -4.19 6.77
N VAL A 44 -10.24 -4.82 7.79
CA VAL A 44 -10.86 -4.99 9.11
C VAL A 44 -11.10 -3.63 9.77
N ILE A 45 -10.11 -2.73 9.72
CA ILE A 45 -10.24 -1.40 10.34
C ILE A 45 -11.30 -0.56 9.63
N ALA A 46 -11.37 -0.57 8.30
CA ALA A 46 -12.38 0.16 7.52
C ALA A 46 -13.79 -0.40 7.68
N PHE A 47 -13.92 -1.68 8.05
CA PHE A 47 -15.22 -2.31 8.26
C PHE A 47 -15.95 -1.81 9.51
N ILE A 48 -15.22 -1.46 10.58
CA ILE A 48 -15.78 -0.94 11.83
C ILE A 48 -16.62 0.34 11.62
N PRO A 49 -16.10 1.42 11.01
CA PRO A 49 -16.90 2.62 10.76
C PRO A 49 -18.04 2.37 9.77
N ALA A 50 -17.85 1.49 8.78
CA ALA A 50 -18.91 1.13 7.84
C ALA A 50 -20.09 0.43 8.56
N LEU A 51 -19.80 -0.53 9.44
CA LEU A 51 -20.80 -1.18 10.27
C LEU A 51 -21.48 -0.20 11.22
N TYR A 52 -20.74 0.72 11.84
CA TYR A 52 -21.30 1.75 12.71
C TYR A 52 -22.36 2.61 11.99
N MET A 53 -22.05 3.03 10.76
CA MET A 53 -22.96 3.86 9.95
C MET A 53 -24.27 3.13 9.62
N VAL A 54 -24.19 1.83 9.32
CA VAL A 54 -25.36 1.02 8.95
C VAL A 54 -26.16 0.56 10.17
N THR A 55 -25.49 0.19 11.26
CA THR A 55 -26.15 -0.44 12.42
C THR A 55 -26.67 0.58 13.45
N ILE A 56 -25.85 1.56 13.84
CA ILE A 56 -26.17 2.52 14.90
C ILE A 56 -26.87 3.75 14.32
N LEU A 57 -26.31 4.32 13.26
CA LEU A 57 -26.86 5.53 12.63
C LEU A 57 -27.99 5.22 11.63
N ARG A 58 -28.25 3.93 11.35
CA ARG A 58 -29.30 3.43 10.45
C ARG A 58 -29.27 4.07 9.05
N TYR A 59 -28.10 4.40 8.55
CA TYR A 59 -27.95 4.83 7.16
C TYR A 59 -28.16 3.65 6.21
N ALA A 60 -28.51 3.97 4.96
CA ALA A 60 -28.64 2.97 3.90
C ALA A 60 -27.32 2.23 3.68
N PHE A 61 -27.39 0.96 3.31
CA PHE A 61 -26.23 0.11 3.05
C PHE A 61 -25.24 0.71 2.05
N ILE A 62 -25.75 1.44 1.04
CA ILE A 62 -24.92 2.12 0.03
C ILE A 62 -24.01 3.20 0.63
N VAL A 63 -24.47 3.87 1.69
CA VAL A 63 -23.67 4.87 2.42
C VAL A 63 -22.58 4.16 3.22
N GLY A 64 -22.91 3.03 3.85
CA GLY A 64 -21.93 2.18 4.54
C GLY A 64 -20.82 1.69 3.61
N LEU A 65 -21.17 1.25 2.40
CA LEU A 65 -20.20 0.88 1.35
C LEU A 65 -19.32 2.06 0.92
N ALA A 66 -19.90 3.24 0.71
CA ALA A 66 -19.13 4.43 0.34
C ALA A 66 -18.12 4.80 1.43
N VAL A 67 -18.55 4.78 2.70
CA VAL A 67 -17.67 5.01 3.86
C VAL A 67 -16.57 3.95 3.92
N PHE A 68 -16.91 2.68 3.75
CA PHE A 68 -15.94 1.59 3.70
C PHE A 68 -14.84 1.86 2.67
N VAL A 69 -15.21 2.19 1.42
CA VAL A 69 -14.26 2.45 0.34
C VAL A 69 -13.35 3.63 0.68
N ILE A 70 -13.90 4.74 1.16
CA ILE A 70 -13.11 5.94 1.49
C ILE A 70 -12.10 5.65 2.61
N PHE A 71 -12.54 5.01 3.68
CA PHE A 71 -11.66 4.68 4.82
C PHE A 71 -10.64 3.61 4.46
N TYR A 72 -11.04 2.59 3.69
CA TYR A 72 -10.14 1.53 3.24
C TYR A 72 -8.95 2.10 2.48
N TRP A 73 -9.19 2.95 1.48
CA TRP A 73 -8.13 3.56 0.69
C TRP A 73 -7.20 4.42 1.54
N ALA A 74 -7.74 5.24 2.44
CA ALA A 74 -6.94 6.09 3.31
C ALA A 74 -6.04 5.25 4.24
N ILE A 75 -6.58 4.19 4.85
CA ILE A 75 -5.83 3.32 5.75
C ILE A 75 -4.78 2.51 4.99
N ASP A 76 -5.10 2.01 3.79
CA ASP A 76 -4.15 1.27 2.95
C ASP A 76 -2.95 2.14 2.56
N ILE A 77 -3.19 3.40 2.15
CA ILE A 77 -2.13 4.37 1.85
C ILE A 77 -1.25 4.64 3.08
N ILE A 78 -1.86 4.88 4.25
CA ILE A 78 -1.11 5.15 5.48
C ILE A 78 -0.27 3.95 5.88
N MET A 79 -0.85 2.75 5.85
CA MET A 79 -0.16 1.51 6.21
C MET A 79 1.00 1.21 5.25
N ASN A 80 0.80 1.39 3.94
CA ASN A 80 1.86 1.21 2.95
C ASN A 80 3.03 2.18 3.20
N ASN A 81 2.74 3.46 3.49
CA ASN A 81 3.77 4.42 3.87
C ASN A 81 4.51 4.00 5.15
N ILE A 82 3.81 3.57 6.19
CA ILE A 82 4.42 3.10 7.45
C ILE A 82 5.35 1.90 7.21
N LEU A 83 4.94 0.93 6.38
CA LEU A 83 5.76 -0.25 6.06
C LEU A 83 7.04 0.13 5.30
N ILE A 84 6.94 1.11 4.39
CA ILE A 84 8.10 1.67 3.69
C ILE A 84 9.04 2.36 4.70
N TYR A 85 8.51 3.18 5.60
CA TYR A 85 9.31 3.84 6.65
C TYR A 85 10.00 2.87 7.61
N LEU A 86 9.35 1.75 7.94
CA LEU A 86 9.89 0.72 8.82
C LEU A 86 10.90 -0.22 8.13
N GLY A 87 11.12 -0.06 6.82
CA GLY A 87 11.99 -0.98 6.05
C GLY A 87 11.42 -2.39 5.94
N LYS A 88 10.11 -2.56 6.14
CA LYS A 88 9.39 -3.84 6.13
C LYS A 88 8.79 -4.10 4.75
N TYR A 89 9.63 -4.07 3.73
CA TYR A 89 9.24 -4.30 2.35
C TYR A 89 10.27 -5.18 1.64
N GLU A 90 9.80 -6.06 0.76
CA GLU A 90 10.65 -6.85 -0.11
C GLU A 90 10.67 -6.19 -1.49
N ILE A 91 11.83 -6.16 -2.13
CA ILE A 91 11.98 -5.62 -3.47
C ILE A 91 12.21 -6.81 -4.39
N GLU A 92 11.24 -7.05 -5.28
CA GLU A 92 11.37 -8.07 -6.31
C GLU A 92 11.72 -7.38 -7.63
N GLU A 93 12.69 -7.95 -8.33
CA GLU A 93 12.99 -7.60 -9.73
C GLU A 93 11.97 -8.31 -10.61
N ILE A 94 11.28 -7.53 -11.46
CA ILE A 94 10.34 -8.03 -12.44
C ILE A 94 11.08 -8.04 -13.78
N GLU A 95 11.25 -9.24 -14.33
CA GLU A 95 11.83 -9.48 -15.66
C GLU A 95 10.86 -9.12 -16.79
#